data_AF-A0A932D233-F1
#
_entry.id   AF-A0A932D233-F1
#
_cell.length_a   1.000
_cell.length_b   1.000
_cell.length_c   1.000
_cell.angle_alpha   90.00
_cell.angle_beta   90.00
_cell.angle_gamma   90.00
#
_symmetry.space_group_name_H-M   'P 1'
#
loop_
_entity.id
_entity.type
_entity.pdbx_description
1 polymer ?
#
loop_
_entity_poly.entity_id
_entity_poly.type
_entity_poly.pdbx_seq_one_letter_code
_entity_poly.pdbx_strand_id
1 'polypeptide(L)'
;MSHPDLRKIFALLDGRLEGDARRELERHLDGCADCAAYRARVDRVGKLARQAVQAAPIPEIDFDRMESRLMARIAAPDATPHPFAWLRLLAPAAIAAALVLAIGLQTRSSQPRPHDRTIALGPVAAASPLSLEGPAARGTVTLLSGKAKLAAHRGEPKRSVTLGSTVVEGSLIETADSARVVVQTALGTGFQVKGGSFVEVSALRRGGSVLVLESGRVESRVAKLAPGGAYRVVAGDFLVEVRGTRFAVERRQEQTRVEVSEGVVSVRRREGRSPVAQLVAPAQATFHDGEPPDRATIAHGPADPAALALYVLPSWGGTSVLRIPPLESVRRVEVDGMDVGSGDALLRHARGDAEVVVYPLEGDPIRMTVPVDRTSVTFKMPEAAPAAPPTRPSGRIDRAAISAAMAGYRQQVQRCYDRRLKRVPTLRDRIELSITIGSDGAVTNAQLRGSGHDAEVAECILRVANRWTFQAPQGGAVTVNVPFSFAPRGHEAQGD
;
A
#
# COMPACT_ATOMS: atom_id res chain seq x y z
N MET A 1 -10.90 38.41 31.96
CA MET A 1 -10.52 37.05 32.42
C MET A 1 -10.20 36.22 31.19
N SER A 2 -8.96 35.77 31.04
CA SER A 2 -8.54 34.92 29.92
C SER A 2 -9.15 33.53 30.09
N HIS A 3 -9.92 33.07 29.10
CA HIS A 3 -10.38 31.68 29.09
C HIS A 3 -9.16 30.74 29.02
N PRO A 4 -9.16 29.62 29.77
CA PRO A 4 -8.12 28.63 29.66
C PRO A 4 -8.08 28.09 28.23
N ASP A 5 -6.87 27.97 27.69
CA ASP A 5 -6.61 27.37 26.38
C ASP A 5 -7.27 25.98 26.32
N LEU A 6 -8.25 25.81 25.43
CA LEU A 6 -9.01 24.56 25.25
C LEU A 6 -8.07 23.36 25.02
N ARG A 7 -6.85 23.59 24.51
CA ARG A 7 -5.81 22.57 24.36
C ARG A 7 -5.40 21.94 25.69
N LYS A 8 -5.41 22.69 26.79
CA LYS A 8 -5.05 22.17 28.13
C LYS A 8 -6.09 21.20 28.68
N ILE A 9 -7.39 21.37 28.34
CA ILE A 9 -8.45 20.44 28.74
C ILE A 9 -8.28 19.09 28.02
N PHE A 10 -7.95 19.10 26.72
CA PHE A 10 -7.65 17.87 25.99
C PHE A 10 -6.38 17.19 26.51
N ALA A 11 -5.31 17.97 26.76
CA ALA A 11 -4.09 17.43 27.36
C ALA A 11 -4.34 16.78 28.74
N LEU A 12 -5.23 17.35 29.56
CA LEU A 12 -5.64 16.75 30.84
C LEU A 12 -6.41 15.44 30.64
N LEU A 13 -7.31 15.36 29.67
CA LEU A 13 -8.11 14.16 29.38
C LEU A 13 -7.28 13.01 28.79
N ASP A 14 -6.26 13.35 28.00
CA ASP A 14 -5.34 12.39 27.39
C ASP A 14 -4.19 11.98 28.33
N GLY A 15 -4.19 12.46 29.58
CA GLY A 15 -3.16 12.16 30.58
C GLY A 15 -1.80 12.83 30.30
N ARG A 16 -1.73 13.78 29.35
CA ARG A 16 -0.51 14.48 28.93
C ARG A 16 -0.22 15.76 29.72
N LEU A 17 -1.14 16.17 30.60
CA LEU A 17 -0.95 17.32 31.48
C LEU A 17 -0.55 16.86 32.88
N GLU A 18 0.65 17.23 33.31
CA GLU A 18 1.26 16.79 34.57
C GLU A 18 1.69 17.97 35.47
N GLY A 19 2.07 17.68 36.71
CA GLY A 19 2.67 18.66 37.62
C GLY A 19 1.79 19.86 37.99
N ASP A 20 2.39 21.04 38.08
CA ASP A 20 1.72 22.29 38.47
C ASP A 20 0.65 22.74 37.48
N ALA A 21 0.89 22.54 36.18
CA ALA A 21 -0.04 22.91 35.12
C ALA A 21 -1.37 22.13 35.23
N ARG A 22 -1.31 20.88 35.68
CA ARG A 22 -2.50 20.07 35.97
C ARG A 22 -3.26 20.63 37.17
N ARG A 23 -2.58 20.88 38.30
CA ARG A 23 -3.20 21.41 39.52
C ARG A 23 -3.83 22.78 39.33
N GLU A 24 -3.22 23.63 38.50
CA GLU A 24 -3.76 24.94 38.15
C GLU A 24 -5.04 24.83 37.33
N LEU A 25 -5.05 23.96 36.32
CA LEU A 25 -6.24 23.73 35.50
C LEU A 25 -7.37 23.07 36.30
N GLU A 26 -7.05 22.09 37.16
CA GLU A 26 -8.05 21.45 38.02
C GLU A 26 -8.70 22.46 38.98
N ARG A 27 -7.92 23.31 39.67
CA ARG A 27 -8.46 24.41 40.48
C ARG A 27 -9.34 25.37 39.69
N HIS A 28 -8.98 25.67 38.44
CA HIS A 28 -9.80 26.52 37.58
C HIS A 28 -11.13 25.84 37.20
N LEU A 29 -11.10 24.56 36.88
CA LEU A 29 -12.29 23.78 36.53
C LEU A 29 -13.25 23.68 37.71
N ASP A 30 -12.74 23.64 38.95
CA ASP A 30 -13.55 23.66 40.16
C ASP A 30 -14.23 25.03 40.39
N GLY A 31 -13.63 26.12 39.90
CA GLY A 31 -14.14 27.49 40.05
C GLY A 31 -14.96 28.04 38.87
N CYS A 32 -15.07 27.32 37.75
CA CYS A 32 -15.70 27.81 36.51
C CYS A 32 -16.75 26.84 35.97
N ALA A 33 -18.03 27.18 36.13
CA ALA A 33 -19.16 26.35 35.72
C ALA A 33 -19.15 26.01 34.22
N ASP A 34 -18.80 26.96 33.35
CA ASP A 34 -18.77 26.75 31.90
C ASP A 34 -17.68 25.76 31.49
N CYS A 35 -16.49 25.89 32.06
CA CYS A 35 -15.38 24.98 31.78
C CYS A 35 -15.62 23.58 32.37
N ALA A 36 -16.27 23.49 33.54
CA ALA A 36 -16.72 22.22 34.12
C ALA A 36 -17.75 21.52 33.22
N ALA A 37 -18.75 22.27 32.73
CA ALA A 37 -19.77 21.75 31.82
C ALA A 37 -19.19 21.28 30.49
N TYR A 38 -18.21 22.02 29.95
CA TYR A 38 -17.49 21.65 28.74
C TYR A 38 -16.69 20.35 28.94
N ARG A 39 -15.91 20.24 30.03
CA ARG A 39 -15.17 19.00 30.37
C ARG A 39 -16.11 17.81 30.49
N ALA A 40 -17.24 17.97 31.19
CA ALA A 40 -18.22 16.91 31.33
C ALA A 40 -18.83 16.46 29.99
N ARG A 41 -19.00 17.38 29.04
CA ARG A 41 -19.47 17.06 27.67
C ARG A 41 -18.42 16.25 26.91
N VAL A 42 -17.16 16.64 26.95
CA VAL A 42 -16.07 15.92 26.26
C VAL A 42 -15.85 14.53 26.87
N ASP A 43 -15.89 14.40 28.20
CA ASP A 43 -15.75 13.12 28.88
C ASP A 43 -16.91 12.15 28.54
N ARG A 44 -18.14 12.66 28.43
CA ARG A 44 -19.29 11.87 27.95
C ARG A 44 -19.09 11.35 26.53
N VAL A 45 -18.63 12.19 25.60
CA VAL A 45 -18.36 11.76 24.22
C VAL A 45 -17.25 10.72 24.18
N GLY A 46 -16.17 10.90 24.95
CA GLY A 46 -15.08 9.93 25.05
C GLY A 46 -15.53 8.58 25.64
N LYS A 47 -16.40 8.59 26.66
CA LYS A 47 -16.98 7.36 27.23
C LYS A 47 -17.88 6.64 26.24
N LEU A 48 -18.75 7.37 25.52
CA LEU A 48 -19.62 6.79 24.48
C LEU A 48 -18.81 6.23 23.31
N ALA A 49 -17.73 6.91 22.89
CA ALA A 49 -16.84 6.41 21.84
C ALA A 49 -16.12 5.12 22.28
N ARG A 50 -15.58 5.06 23.50
CA ARG A 50 -14.94 3.84 24.03
C ARG A 50 -15.94 2.69 24.19
N GLN A 51 -17.15 2.98 24.66
CA GLN A 51 -18.22 1.97 24.74
C GLN A 51 -18.65 1.50 23.36
N ALA A 52 -18.73 2.38 22.35
CA ALA A 52 -19.04 1.99 20.97
C ALA A 52 -17.93 1.13 20.35
N VAL A 53 -16.66 1.42 20.66
CA VAL A 53 -15.51 0.62 20.20
C VAL A 53 -15.44 -0.74 20.91
N GLN A 54 -15.87 -0.83 22.17
CA GLN A 54 -15.83 -2.09 22.93
C GLN A 54 -17.09 -2.95 22.76
N ALA A 55 -18.25 -2.34 22.47
CA ALA A 55 -19.53 -3.04 22.36
C ALA A 55 -19.82 -3.58 20.95
N ALA A 56 -18.97 -3.29 19.96
CA ALA A 56 -19.12 -3.79 18.60
C ALA A 56 -17.82 -4.45 18.13
N PRO A 57 -17.81 -5.75 17.74
CA PRO A 57 -16.87 -6.16 16.72
C PRO A 57 -17.09 -5.20 15.54
N ILE A 58 -16.01 -4.68 14.94
CA ILE A 58 -16.08 -3.87 13.72
C ILE A 58 -17.00 -4.64 12.78
N PRO A 59 -18.24 -4.17 12.52
CA PRO A 59 -19.10 -4.91 11.61
C PRO A 59 -18.38 -4.86 10.28
N GLU A 60 -18.14 -6.04 9.67
CA GLU A 60 -17.86 -6.09 8.24
C GLU A 60 -18.90 -5.19 7.59
N ILE A 61 -18.44 -4.09 6.99
CA ILE A 61 -19.33 -3.17 6.30
C ILE A 61 -19.85 -4.00 5.13
N ASP A 62 -21.04 -4.54 5.29
CA ASP A 62 -21.81 -5.18 4.24
C ASP A 62 -22.24 -4.06 3.28
N PHE A 63 -21.34 -3.77 2.34
CA PHE A 63 -21.53 -2.74 1.33
C PHE A 63 -22.79 -3.01 0.51
N ASP A 64 -23.26 -4.25 0.38
CA ASP A 64 -24.49 -4.60 -0.34
C ASP A 64 -25.74 -4.11 0.40
N ARG A 65 -25.75 -4.20 1.72
CA ARG A 65 -26.87 -3.70 2.55
C ARG A 65 -26.89 -2.17 2.64
N MET A 66 -25.73 -1.54 2.59
CA MET A 66 -25.62 -0.08 2.54
C MET A 66 -25.99 0.47 1.16
N GLU A 67 -25.52 -0.18 0.08
CA GLU A 67 -25.83 0.14 -1.30
C GLU A 67 -27.34 -0.03 -1.58
N SER A 68 -27.97 -1.11 -1.09
CA SER A 68 -29.44 -1.29 -1.23
C SER A 68 -30.26 -0.21 -0.51
N ARG A 69 -29.83 0.27 0.66
CA ARG A 69 -30.51 1.39 1.36
C ARG A 69 -30.26 2.74 0.69
N LEU A 70 -29.06 2.95 0.15
CA LEU A 70 -28.72 4.16 -0.59
C LEU A 70 -29.50 4.20 -1.91
N MET A 71 -29.54 3.09 -2.64
CA MET A 71 -30.29 2.95 -3.89
C MET A 71 -31.80 3.05 -3.65
N ALA A 72 -32.34 2.52 -2.54
CA ALA A 72 -33.75 2.72 -2.19
C ALA A 72 -34.10 4.19 -1.90
N ARG A 73 -33.15 4.98 -1.38
CA ARG A 73 -33.33 6.42 -1.16
C ARG A 73 -33.15 7.25 -2.44
N ILE A 74 -32.26 6.84 -3.34
CA ILE A 74 -32.04 7.48 -4.64
C ILE A 74 -33.19 7.14 -5.62
N ALA A 75 -33.76 5.93 -5.50
CA ALA A 75 -34.86 5.47 -6.33
C ALA A 75 -36.25 5.89 -5.81
N ALA A 76 -36.34 6.54 -4.65
CA ALA A 76 -37.59 7.15 -4.21
C ALA A 76 -37.81 8.44 -5.01
N PRO A 77 -38.76 8.50 -5.95
CA PRO A 77 -39.10 9.76 -6.59
C PRO A 77 -39.63 10.73 -5.53
N ASP A 78 -39.21 12.00 -5.61
CA ASP A 78 -39.80 13.08 -4.82
C ASP A 78 -41.32 13.09 -5.05
N ALA A 79 -42.07 12.57 -4.08
CA ALA A 79 -43.52 12.62 -4.08
C ALA A 79 -43.95 14.07 -3.83
N THR A 80 -44.03 14.85 -4.90
CA THR A 80 -44.68 16.17 -4.86
C THR A 80 -46.17 15.98 -4.57
N PRO A 81 -46.74 16.64 -3.56
CA PRO A 81 -48.17 16.53 -3.27
C PRO A 81 -48.95 17.28 -4.36
N HIS A 82 -49.68 16.54 -5.20
CA HIS A 82 -50.60 17.14 -6.16
C HIS A 82 -51.86 17.70 -5.45
N PRO A 83 -52.26 18.97 -5.67
CA PRO A 83 -53.29 19.65 -4.88
C PRO A 83 -54.75 19.23 -5.14
N PHE A 84 -55.01 18.20 -5.97
CA PHE A 84 -56.37 17.79 -6.38
C PHE A 84 -56.65 16.29 -6.25
N ALA A 85 -56.07 15.64 -5.23
CA ALA A 85 -56.22 14.20 -4.99
C ALA A 85 -57.66 13.74 -4.62
N TRP A 86 -58.59 14.67 -4.35
CA TRP A 86 -59.98 14.36 -4.00
C TRP A 86 -60.90 14.07 -5.20
N LEU A 87 -60.46 14.33 -6.45
CA LEU A 87 -61.28 14.08 -7.64
C LEU A 87 -61.28 12.61 -8.15
N ARG A 88 -60.54 11.70 -7.52
CA ARG A 88 -60.44 10.29 -7.95
C ARG A 88 -61.66 9.41 -7.60
N LEU A 89 -62.76 9.99 -7.12
CA LEU A 89 -63.99 9.26 -6.76
C LEU A 89 -65.11 9.34 -7.82
N LEU A 90 -64.90 9.97 -8.99
CA LEU A 90 -65.96 10.12 -10.02
C LEU A 90 -65.65 9.48 -11.40
N ALA A 91 -64.67 8.58 -11.48
CA ALA A 91 -64.28 7.94 -12.75
C ALA A 91 -64.72 6.48 -13.04
N PRO A 92 -65.57 5.75 -12.28
CA PRO A 92 -65.96 4.40 -12.70
C PRO A 92 -67.16 4.32 -13.66
N ALA A 93 -67.92 5.40 -13.91
CA ALA A 93 -69.16 5.31 -14.69
C ALA A 93 -69.03 5.58 -16.21
N ALA A 94 -67.93 6.19 -16.67
CA ALA A 94 -67.78 6.58 -18.08
C ALA A 94 -67.02 5.56 -18.95
N ILE A 95 -66.27 4.62 -18.35
CA ILE A 95 -65.39 3.69 -19.08
C ILE A 95 -66.16 2.45 -19.58
N ALA A 96 -67.28 2.09 -18.95
CA ALA A 96 -68.09 0.93 -19.34
C ALA A 96 -68.90 1.13 -20.65
N ALA A 97 -69.28 2.38 -20.98
CA ALA A 97 -70.03 2.68 -22.21
C ALA A 97 -69.13 2.77 -23.46
N ALA A 98 -67.84 3.10 -23.32
CA ALA A 98 -66.91 3.24 -24.44
C ALA A 98 -66.33 1.89 -24.93
N LEU A 99 -66.23 0.89 -24.04
CA LEU A 99 -65.69 -0.43 -24.38
C LEU A 99 -66.64 -1.29 -25.23
N VAL A 100 -67.95 -1.08 -25.13
CA VAL A 100 -68.94 -1.80 -25.96
C VAL A 100 -69.01 -1.25 -27.38
N LEU A 101 -68.70 0.04 -27.60
CA LEU A 101 -68.71 0.66 -28.93
C LEU A 101 -67.44 0.35 -29.74
N ALA A 102 -66.29 0.14 -29.08
CA ALA A 102 -65.01 -0.11 -29.75
C ALA A 102 -64.86 -1.57 -30.24
N ILE A 103 -65.46 -2.55 -29.53
CA ILE A 103 -65.38 -3.97 -29.91
C ILE A 103 -66.28 -4.29 -31.12
N GLY A 104 -67.31 -3.48 -31.39
CA GLY A 104 -68.20 -3.64 -32.53
C GLY A 104 -67.64 -3.19 -33.89
N LEU A 105 -66.58 -2.36 -33.90
CA LEU A 105 -66.03 -1.77 -35.14
C LEU A 105 -64.72 -2.42 -35.62
N GLN A 106 -64.25 -3.48 -34.94
CA GLN A 106 -62.91 -4.05 -35.16
C GLN A 106 -62.89 -5.38 -35.93
N THR A 107 -64.00 -5.78 -36.57
CA THR A 107 -64.05 -6.97 -37.46
C THR A 107 -63.86 -6.65 -38.95
N ARG A 108 -63.51 -5.40 -39.30
CA ARG A 108 -63.13 -5.03 -40.67
C ARG A 108 -62.00 -4.02 -40.66
N SER A 109 -60.75 -4.48 -40.75
CA SER A 109 -59.75 -3.91 -41.65
C SER A 109 -58.35 -4.51 -41.45
N SER A 110 -57.79 -4.98 -42.57
CA SER A 110 -56.39 -4.86 -42.98
C SER A 110 -55.31 -5.48 -42.09
N GLN A 111 -54.88 -6.70 -42.45
CA GLN A 111 -53.59 -7.25 -42.03
C GLN A 111 -52.45 -6.24 -42.32
N PRO A 112 -51.59 -5.89 -41.35
CA PRO A 112 -50.39 -5.11 -41.62
C PRO A 112 -49.40 -5.99 -42.40
N ARG A 113 -48.92 -5.49 -43.54
CA ARG A 113 -47.79 -6.09 -44.25
C ARG A 113 -46.53 -6.03 -43.38
N PRO A 114 -45.68 -7.06 -43.38
CA PRO A 114 -44.39 -6.99 -42.70
C PRO A 114 -43.53 -5.96 -43.45
N HIS A 115 -43.27 -4.82 -42.81
CA HIS A 115 -42.21 -3.93 -43.27
C HIS A 115 -40.88 -4.57 -42.92
N ASP A 116 -40.24 -5.12 -43.95
CA ASP A 116 -38.84 -5.48 -43.97
C ASP A 116 -37.99 -4.22 -43.76
N ARG A 117 -37.85 -3.80 -42.51
CA ARG A 117 -36.79 -2.89 -42.10
C ARG A 117 -35.58 -3.76 -41.80
N THR A 118 -34.89 -4.16 -42.86
CA THR A 118 -33.46 -4.44 -42.76
C THR A 118 -32.80 -3.14 -42.27
N ILE A 119 -32.61 -3.02 -40.95
CA ILE A 119 -31.65 -2.07 -40.40
C ILE A 119 -30.31 -2.60 -40.89
N ALA A 120 -29.80 -1.99 -41.96
CA ALA A 120 -28.38 -2.11 -42.27
C ALA A 120 -27.65 -1.53 -41.05
N LEU A 121 -27.28 -2.42 -40.12
CA LEU A 121 -26.18 -2.18 -39.21
C LEU A 121 -24.97 -2.00 -40.12
N GLY A 122 -24.76 -0.77 -40.59
CA GLY A 122 -23.47 -0.38 -41.15
C GLY A 122 -22.40 -0.83 -40.17
N PRO A 123 -21.24 -1.32 -40.65
CA PRO A 123 -20.23 -1.86 -39.76
C PRO A 123 -19.98 -0.85 -38.65
N VAL A 124 -20.35 -1.22 -37.42
CA VAL A 124 -19.95 -0.46 -36.24
C VAL A 124 -18.44 -0.54 -36.29
N ALA A 125 -17.81 0.53 -36.79
CA ALA A 125 -16.37 0.64 -36.83
C ALA A 125 -15.91 0.32 -35.41
N ALA A 126 -15.24 -0.82 -35.24
CA ALA A 126 -14.85 -1.29 -33.93
C ALA A 126 -14.03 -0.16 -33.31
N ALA A 127 -14.56 0.47 -32.26
CA ALA A 127 -13.89 1.58 -31.60
C ALA A 127 -12.47 1.13 -31.27
N SER A 128 -11.47 1.84 -31.80
CA SER A 128 -10.07 1.49 -31.64
C SER A 128 -9.75 1.29 -30.15
N PRO A 129 -9.09 0.19 -29.74
CA PRO A 129 -8.81 -0.06 -28.33
C PRO A 129 -7.96 1.04 -27.68
N LEU A 130 -7.24 1.79 -28.52
CA LEU A 130 -6.39 2.92 -28.16
C LEU A 130 -7.14 4.24 -27.98
N SER A 131 -8.39 4.34 -28.40
CA SER A 131 -9.15 5.59 -28.36
C SER A 131 -10.15 5.61 -27.21
N LEU A 132 -10.39 6.81 -26.68
CA LEU A 132 -11.40 7.09 -25.66
C LEU A 132 -12.19 8.34 -26.06
N GLU A 133 -13.50 8.30 -25.81
CA GLU A 133 -14.38 9.44 -26.03
C GLU A 133 -14.37 10.41 -24.84
N GLY A 134 -14.81 11.64 -25.11
CA GLY A 134 -15.01 12.68 -24.10
C GLY A 134 -13.90 13.73 -24.03
N PRO A 135 -14.02 14.67 -23.07
CA PRO A 135 -13.11 15.82 -22.96
C PRO A 135 -11.68 15.38 -22.65
N ALA A 136 -10.73 16.02 -23.33
CA ALA A 136 -9.30 15.87 -23.06
C ALA A 136 -8.99 16.20 -21.58
N ALA A 137 -8.09 15.42 -20.99
CA ALA A 137 -7.59 15.63 -19.65
C ALA A 137 -6.06 15.85 -19.67
N ARG A 138 -5.51 16.21 -18.52
CA ARG A 138 -4.08 16.40 -18.32
C ARG A 138 -3.65 15.69 -17.05
N GLY A 139 -2.52 15.00 -17.11
CA GLY A 139 -1.85 14.39 -15.96
C GLY A 139 -0.80 15.34 -15.41
N THR A 140 -0.49 15.21 -14.13
CA THR A 140 0.56 15.98 -13.46
C THR A 140 1.53 15.03 -12.78
N VAL A 141 2.83 15.25 -12.97
CA VAL A 141 3.87 14.50 -12.25
C VAL A 141 3.88 14.92 -10.78
N THR A 142 3.54 13.99 -9.88
CA THR A 142 3.43 14.22 -8.43
C THR A 142 4.53 13.54 -7.63
N LEU A 143 5.25 12.59 -8.22
CA LEU A 143 6.50 12.05 -7.68
C LEU A 143 7.50 11.89 -8.81
N LEU A 144 8.75 12.26 -8.54
CA LEU A 144 9.90 11.95 -9.37
C LEU A 144 11.04 11.47 -8.48
N SER A 145 11.51 10.25 -8.68
CA SER A 145 12.79 9.77 -8.16
C SER A 145 13.68 9.39 -9.35
N GLY A 146 14.95 9.79 -9.32
CA GLY A 146 15.90 9.49 -10.41
C GLY A 146 15.64 10.30 -11.68
N LYS A 147 16.19 9.81 -12.81
CA LYS A 147 16.17 10.52 -14.11
C LYS A 147 15.11 9.94 -15.03
N ALA A 148 14.27 10.81 -15.59
CA ALA A 148 13.27 10.45 -16.59
C ALA A 148 13.18 11.53 -17.67
N LYS A 149 12.73 11.11 -18.86
CA LYS A 149 12.49 11.98 -20.00
C LYS A 149 11.02 11.92 -20.43
N LEU A 150 10.51 13.04 -20.92
CA LEU A 150 9.15 13.22 -21.41
C LEU A 150 9.18 13.94 -22.77
N ALA A 151 8.46 13.39 -23.75
CA ALA A 151 8.10 14.09 -24.99
C ALA A 151 6.58 14.24 -25.02
N ALA A 152 6.05 15.35 -25.58
CA ALA A 152 4.58 15.52 -25.62
C ALA A 152 3.95 14.63 -26.68
N HIS A 153 4.66 14.36 -27.78
CA HIS A 153 4.25 13.43 -28.85
C HIS A 153 5.43 12.64 -29.43
N ARG A 154 5.11 11.56 -30.16
CA ARG A 154 6.14 10.72 -30.81
C ARG A 154 6.86 11.54 -31.89
N GLY A 155 8.19 11.50 -31.86
CA GLY A 155 9.04 12.28 -32.75
C GLY A 155 9.43 13.67 -32.22
N GLU A 156 8.81 14.14 -31.12
CA GLU A 156 9.21 15.40 -30.50
C GLU A 156 10.45 15.24 -29.59
N PRO A 157 11.20 16.34 -29.34
CA PRO A 157 12.35 16.32 -28.44
C PRO A 157 11.96 15.92 -27.02
N LYS A 158 12.63 14.88 -26.51
CA LYS A 158 12.52 14.44 -25.12
C LYS A 158 13.18 15.43 -24.17
N ARG A 159 12.46 15.93 -23.18
CA ARG A 159 12.93 16.84 -22.12
C ARG A 159 13.02 16.12 -20.78
N SER A 160 13.88 16.58 -19.88
CA SER A 160 13.94 16.04 -18.51
C SER A 160 12.63 16.27 -17.77
N VAL A 161 12.12 15.24 -17.10
CA VAL A 161 10.93 15.33 -16.25
C VAL A 161 11.27 16.12 -14.98
N THR A 162 10.34 16.97 -14.55
CA THR A 162 10.38 17.68 -13.27
C THR A 162 9.07 17.53 -12.52
N LEU A 163 9.07 17.77 -11.21
CA LEU A 163 7.85 17.76 -10.42
C LEU A 163 6.85 18.80 -10.96
N GLY A 164 5.62 18.39 -11.26
CA GLY A 164 4.60 19.24 -11.88
C GLY A 164 4.62 19.28 -13.40
N SER A 165 5.54 18.56 -14.05
CA SER A 165 5.48 18.35 -15.51
C SER A 165 4.10 17.85 -15.92
N THR A 166 3.56 18.44 -16.97
CA THR A 166 2.23 18.09 -17.49
C THR A 166 2.35 16.96 -18.50
N VAL A 167 1.55 15.92 -18.31
CA VAL A 167 1.42 14.78 -19.22
C VAL A 167 0.12 14.93 -19.98
N VAL A 168 0.16 14.82 -21.30
CA VAL A 168 -1.00 14.97 -22.18
C VAL A 168 -1.19 13.72 -23.03
N GLU A 169 -2.30 13.67 -23.77
CA GLU A 169 -2.49 12.63 -24.79
C GLU A 169 -1.36 12.64 -25.82
N GLY A 170 -0.81 11.47 -26.13
CA GLY A 170 0.36 11.26 -27.00
C GLY A 170 1.71 11.33 -26.29
N SER A 171 1.75 11.66 -25.00
CA SER A 171 3.02 11.83 -24.27
C SER A 171 3.80 10.53 -24.14
N LEU A 172 5.12 10.58 -24.30
CA LEU A 172 6.02 9.45 -24.08
C LEU A 172 6.91 9.69 -22.88
N ILE A 173 6.90 8.73 -21.96
CA ILE A 173 7.67 8.74 -20.71
C ILE A 173 8.73 7.63 -20.80
N GLU A 174 9.99 8.00 -20.59
CA GLU A 174 11.14 7.09 -20.53
C GLU A 174 11.85 7.26 -19.20
N THR A 175 12.04 6.17 -18.46
CA THR A 175 12.67 6.17 -17.13
C THR A 175 13.99 5.41 -17.14
N ALA A 176 15.01 5.96 -16.47
CA ALA A 176 16.25 5.23 -16.19
C ALA A 176 16.00 4.07 -15.19
N ASP A 177 16.94 3.13 -15.05
CA ASP A 177 16.76 1.86 -14.30
C ASP A 177 16.30 2.00 -12.84
N SER A 178 16.69 3.08 -12.16
CA SER A 178 16.29 3.36 -10.77
C SER A 178 15.22 4.45 -10.64
N ALA A 179 14.73 4.96 -11.77
CA ALA A 179 13.80 6.08 -11.78
C ALA A 179 12.36 5.63 -11.47
N ARG A 180 11.59 6.53 -10.87
CA ARG A 180 10.16 6.36 -10.63
C ARG A 180 9.48 7.67 -10.99
N VAL A 181 8.40 7.60 -11.76
CA VAL A 181 7.59 8.78 -12.11
C VAL A 181 6.14 8.45 -11.80
N VAL A 182 5.51 9.20 -10.89
CA VAL A 182 4.07 9.09 -10.63
C VAL A 182 3.34 10.22 -11.35
N VAL A 183 2.35 9.86 -12.14
CA VAL A 183 1.46 10.77 -12.86
C VAL A 183 0.06 10.64 -12.28
N GLN A 184 -0.44 11.72 -11.67
CA GLN A 184 -1.82 11.81 -11.23
C GLN A 184 -2.68 12.37 -12.37
N THR A 185 -3.75 11.67 -12.74
CA THR A 185 -4.64 12.07 -13.85
C THR A 185 -6.00 12.56 -13.37
N ALA A 186 -6.45 12.09 -12.20
CA ALA A 186 -7.65 12.58 -11.52
C ALA A 186 -7.56 12.33 -10.01
N LEU A 187 -8.58 12.75 -9.26
CA LEU A 187 -8.70 12.38 -7.85
C LEU A 187 -8.90 10.86 -7.74
N GLY A 188 -8.02 10.19 -7.02
CA GLY A 188 -8.02 8.74 -6.79
C GLY A 188 -7.49 7.91 -7.96
N THR A 189 -7.07 8.54 -9.07
CA THR A 189 -6.56 7.86 -10.27
C THR A 189 -5.20 8.38 -10.68
N GLY A 190 -4.27 7.46 -10.91
CA GLY A 190 -2.94 7.76 -11.41
C GLY A 190 -2.14 6.49 -11.69
N PHE A 191 -0.96 6.67 -12.25
CA PHE A 191 -0.05 5.57 -12.56
C PHE A 191 1.38 5.95 -12.25
N GLN A 192 2.18 4.94 -11.93
CA GLN A 192 3.60 5.01 -11.67
C GLN A 192 4.34 4.26 -12.76
N VAL A 193 5.27 4.93 -13.40
CA VAL A 193 6.23 4.35 -14.34
C VAL A 193 7.49 4.00 -13.54
N LYS A 194 7.83 2.71 -13.47
CA LYS A 194 9.01 2.22 -12.75
C LYS A 194 10.27 2.40 -13.59
N GLY A 195 11.41 2.01 -13.06
CA GLY A 195 12.69 2.19 -13.74
C GLY A 195 12.81 1.30 -14.97
N GLY A 196 13.63 1.73 -15.94
CA GLY A 196 13.86 0.99 -17.19
C GLY A 196 12.59 0.78 -18.02
N SER A 197 11.67 1.75 -17.99
CA SER A 197 10.36 1.64 -18.62
C SER A 197 10.16 2.66 -19.72
N PHE A 198 9.37 2.28 -20.72
CA PHE A 198 8.97 3.14 -21.83
C PHE A 198 7.45 3.05 -22.02
N VAL A 199 6.77 4.17 -21.82
CA VAL A 199 5.30 4.25 -21.77
C VAL A 199 4.80 5.40 -22.62
N GLU A 200 3.85 5.12 -23.51
CA GLU A 200 3.08 6.14 -24.22
C GLU A 200 1.70 6.29 -23.60
N VAL A 201 1.28 7.53 -23.36
CA VAL A 201 -0.08 7.88 -22.92
C VAL A 201 -0.95 8.11 -24.15
N SER A 202 -1.37 7.04 -24.80
CA SER A 202 -2.07 7.07 -26.10
C SER A 202 -3.41 7.80 -26.06
N ALA A 203 -4.14 7.72 -24.94
CA ALA A 203 -5.35 8.50 -24.70
C ALA A 203 -5.44 8.99 -23.26
N LEU A 204 -5.84 10.25 -23.06
CA LEU A 204 -6.03 10.84 -21.73
C LEU A 204 -7.28 11.71 -21.69
N ARG A 205 -8.36 11.18 -21.14
CA ARG A 205 -9.69 11.82 -21.09
C ARG A 205 -10.20 11.90 -19.66
N ARG A 206 -11.20 12.75 -19.40
CA ARG A 206 -11.85 12.81 -18.07
C ARG A 206 -12.50 11.48 -17.66
N GLY A 207 -12.89 10.66 -18.64
CA GLY A 207 -13.48 9.33 -18.43
C GLY A 207 -12.49 8.18 -18.33
N GLY A 208 -11.18 8.42 -18.45
CA GLY A 208 -10.16 7.39 -18.28
C GLY A 208 -8.92 7.57 -19.15
N SER A 209 -8.13 6.51 -19.28
CA SER A 209 -6.80 6.58 -19.88
C SER A 209 -6.47 5.30 -20.64
N VAL A 210 -5.71 5.44 -21.73
CA VAL A 210 -5.06 4.30 -22.40
C VAL A 210 -3.57 4.51 -22.36
N LEU A 211 -2.88 3.54 -21.74
CA LEU A 211 -1.42 3.49 -21.70
C LEU A 211 -0.94 2.40 -22.63
N VAL A 212 0.13 2.66 -23.38
CA VAL A 212 0.85 1.66 -24.17
C VAL A 212 2.21 1.47 -23.52
N LEU A 213 2.41 0.29 -22.93
CA LEU A 213 3.65 -0.13 -22.30
C LEU A 213 4.51 -0.88 -23.33
N GLU A 214 5.56 -0.24 -23.83
CA GLU A 214 6.49 -0.89 -24.76
C GLU A 214 7.46 -1.81 -24.03
N SER A 215 7.96 -1.37 -22.87
CA SER A 215 8.86 -2.13 -21.99
C SER A 215 8.83 -1.61 -20.56
N GLY A 216 9.20 -2.47 -19.60
CA GLY A 216 9.32 -2.12 -18.19
C GLY A 216 8.02 -2.35 -17.42
N ARG A 217 7.69 -1.51 -16.44
CA ARG A 217 6.57 -1.75 -15.51
C ARG A 217 5.79 -0.48 -15.19
N VAL A 218 4.47 -0.60 -15.26
CA VAL A 218 3.51 0.42 -14.85
C VAL A 218 2.63 -0.10 -13.74
N GLU A 219 2.54 0.65 -12.66
CA GLU A 219 1.70 0.38 -11.49
C GLU A 219 0.57 1.41 -11.48
N SER A 220 -0.68 0.98 -11.40
CA SER A 220 -1.85 1.86 -11.57
C SER A 220 -2.82 1.72 -10.41
N ARG A 221 -3.34 2.87 -9.97
CA ARG A 221 -4.50 2.97 -9.08
C ARG A 221 -5.60 3.68 -9.85
N VAL A 222 -6.76 3.05 -9.96
CA VAL A 222 -7.89 3.58 -10.70
C VAL A 222 -9.07 3.71 -9.76
N ALA A 223 -9.58 4.92 -9.56
CA ALA A 223 -10.85 5.13 -8.87
C ALA A 223 -12.00 4.49 -9.68
N LYS A 224 -13.12 4.21 -9.02
CA LYS A 224 -14.30 3.64 -9.70
C LYS A 224 -14.72 4.56 -10.84
N LEU A 225 -14.69 4.03 -12.06
CA LEU A 225 -15.01 4.80 -13.27
C LEU A 225 -16.54 4.98 -13.38
N ALA A 226 -16.95 6.15 -13.86
CA ALA A 226 -18.35 6.39 -14.23
C ALA A 226 -18.76 5.46 -15.41
N PRO A 227 -20.07 5.21 -15.62
CA PRO A 227 -20.54 4.48 -16.78
C PRO A 227 -19.98 5.05 -18.10
N GLY A 228 -19.45 4.19 -18.96
CA GLY A 228 -18.77 4.58 -20.20
C GLY A 228 -17.29 4.97 -20.05
N GLY A 229 -16.79 5.13 -18.82
CA GLY A 229 -15.36 5.31 -18.57
C GLY A 229 -14.56 4.03 -18.83
N ALA A 230 -13.32 4.18 -19.27
CA ALA A 230 -12.44 3.04 -19.53
C ALA A 230 -10.99 3.38 -19.20
N TYR A 231 -10.33 2.47 -18.49
CA TYR A 231 -8.90 2.52 -18.24
C TYR A 231 -8.27 1.25 -18.79
N ARG A 232 -7.27 1.41 -19.66
CA ARG A 232 -6.65 0.31 -20.40
C ARG A 232 -5.14 0.42 -20.41
N VAL A 233 -4.46 -0.72 -20.33
CA VAL A 233 -3.01 -0.82 -20.57
C VAL A 233 -2.78 -1.82 -21.69
N VAL A 234 -2.14 -1.38 -22.77
CA VAL A 234 -1.71 -2.23 -23.88
C VAL A 234 -0.27 -2.64 -23.63
N ALA A 235 0.01 -3.94 -23.65
CA ALA A 235 1.35 -4.51 -23.54
C ALA A 235 1.48 -5.64 -24.57
N GLY A 236 2.17 -5.37 -25.68
CA GLY A 236 2.27 -6.27 -26.84
C GLY A 236 0.90 -6.65 -27.40
N ASP A 237 0.62 -7.95 -27.39
CA ASP A 237 -0.62 -8.53 -27.88
C ASP A 237 -1.80 -8.36 -26.92
N PHE A 238 -1.57 -7.89 -25.69
CA PHE A 238 -2.55 -7.91 -24.63
C PHE A 238 -3.08 -6.52 -24.31
N LEU A 239 -4.38 -6.47 -24.06
CA LEU A 239 -5.13 -5.33 -23.56
C LEU A 239 -5.65 -5.68 -22.16
N VAL A 240 -5.16 -4.94 -21.18
CA VAL A 240 -5.55 -5.04 -19.78
C VAL A 240 -6.61 -3.99 -19.51
N GLU A 241 -7.85 -4.40 -19.27
CA GLU A 241 -9.00 -3.53 -19.04
C GLU A 241 -9.45 -3.62 -17.59
N VAL A 242 -9.69 -2.46 -16.98
CA VAL A 242 -9.97 -2.37 -15.54
C VAL A 242 -11.13 -1.45 -15.22
N ARG A 243 -11.83 -1.78 -14.14
CA ARG A 243 -12.88 -0.97 -13.54
C ARG A 243 -12.64 -0.84 -12.04
N GLY A 244 -11.93 0.21 -11.64
CA GLY A 244 -11.72 0.55 -10.23
C GLY A 244 -10.82 -0.45 -9.48
N THR A 245 -9.52 -0.47 -9.79
CA THR A 245 -8.58 -1.48 -9.30
C THR A 245 -7.21 -0.92 -8.94
N ARG A 246 -6.42 -1.71 -8.20
CA ARG A 246 -4.97 -1.56 -8.08
C ARG A 246 -4.28 -2.73 -8.72
N PHE A 247 -3.39 -2.44 -9.66
CA PHE A 247 -2.73 -3.46 -10.47
C PHE A 247 -1.39 -2.97 -11.03
N ALA A 248 -0.52 -3.92 -11.39
CA ALA A 248 0.67 -3.67 -12.18
C ALA A 248 0.59 -4.41 -13.51
N VAL A 249 1.19 -3.82 -14.54
CA VAL A 249 1.51 -4.48 -15.80
C VAL A 249 3.00 -4.33 -16.03
N GLU A 250 3.69 -5.43 -16.25
CA GLU A 250 5.11 -5.49 -16.57
C GLU A 250 5.30 -6.18 -17.91
N ARG A 251 6.12 -5.58 -18.78
CA ARG A 251 6.48 -6.10 -20.07
C ARG A 251 7.99 -6.29 -20.16
N ARG A 252 8.41 -7.53 -20.38
CA ARG A 252 9.81 -7.91 -20.64
C ARG A 252 9.87 -8.70 -21.93
N GLN A 253 10.41 -8.11 -22.98
CA GLN A 253 10.44 -8.70 -24.32
C GLN A 253 9.01 -9.09 -24.77
N GLU A 254 8.76 -10.37 -24.98
CA GLU A 254 7.46 -10.94 -25.40
C GLU A 254 6.58 -11.38 -24.22
N GLN A 255 7.09 -11.27 -22.98
CA GLN A 255 6.35 -11.64 -21.78
C GLN A 255 5.62 -10.42 -21.21
N THR A 256 4.34 -10.61 -20.90
CA THR A 256 3.49 -9.66 -20.18
C THR A 256 3.02 -10.27 -18.87
N ARG A 257 3.37 -9.65 -17.75
CA ARG A 257 2.93 -10.04 -16.41
C ARG A 257 1.93 -9.02 -15.88
N VAL A 258 0.80 -9.51 -15.37
CA VAL A 258 -0.25 -8.69 -14.76
C VAL A 258 -0.41 -9.12 -13.30
N GLU A 259 -0.35 -8.15 -12.38
CA GLU A 259 -0.53 -8.38 -10.94
C GLU A 259 -1.69 -7.53 -10.44
N VAL A 260 -2.58 -8.12 -9.64
CA VAL A 260 -3.79 -7.47 -9.13
C VAL A 260 -3.82 -7.57 -7.62
N SER A 261 -3.80 -6.41 -6.96
CA SER A 261 -3.91 -6.33 -5.49
C SER A 261 -5.30 -5.95 -5.01
N GLU A 262 -6.08 -5.22 -5.81
CA GLU A 262 -7.45 -4.85 -5.47
C GLU A 262 -8.36 -4.88 -6.71
N GLY A 263 -9.55 -5.48 -6.56
CA GLY A 263 -10.60 -5.51 -7.56
C GLY A 263 -10.40 -6.57 -8.66
N VAL A 264 -10.89 -6.28 -9.87
CA VAL A 264 -10.94 -7.24 -10.98
C VAL A 264 -10.34 -6.66 -12.26
N VAL A 265 -9.45 -7.42 -12.88
CA VAL A 265 -8.78 -7.07 -14.14
C VAL A 265 -9.18 -8.05 -15.23
N SER A 266 -9.63 -7.54 -16.37
CA SER A 266 -9.91 -8.32 -17.56
C SER A 266 -8.73 -8.21 -18.52
N VAL A 267 -8.12 -9.33 -18.88
CA VAL A 267 -7.07 -9.39 -19.89
C VAL A 267 -7.66 -9.97 -21.17
N ARG A 268 -7.44 -9.30 -22.30
CA ARG A 268 -7.94 -9.66 -23.62
C ARG A 268 -6.82 -9.54 -24.66
N ARG A 269 -6.88 -10.28 -25.76
CA ARG A 269 -6.00 -10.00 -26.91
C ARG A 269 -6.42 -8.71 -27.62
N ARG A 270 -5.47 -7.88 -28.03
CA ARG A 270 -5.72 -6.57 -28.66
C ARG A 270 -6.68 -6.64 -29.85
N GLU A 271 -6.60 -7.71 -30.63
CA GLU A 271 -7.46 -7.98 -31.79
C GLU A 271 -8.69 -8.84 -31.47
N GLY A 272 -8.71 -9.50 -30.30
CA GLY A 272 -9.79 -10.37 -29.87
C GLY A 272 -10.93 -9.59 -29.21
N ARG A 273 -12.16 -10.16 -29.23
CA ARG A 273 -13.33 -9.59 -28.54
C ARG A 273 -13.55 -10.15 -27.14
N SER A 274 -13.17 -11.40 -26.91
CA SER A 274 -13.39 -12.09 -25.62
C SER A 274 -12.18 -11.94 -24.69
N PRO A 275 -12.40 -11.85 -23.37
CA PRO A 275 -11.31 -11.92 -22.41
C PRO A 275 -10.63 -13.29 -22.47
N VAL A 276 -9.30 -13.29 -22.37
CA VAL A 276 -8.47 -14.50 -22.24
C VAL A 276 -8.25 -14.87 -20.78
N ALA A 277 -8.34 -13.90 -19.87
CA ALA A 277 -8.31 -14.13 -18.44
C ALA A 277 -9.10 -13.04 -17.70
N GLN A 278 -9.66 -13.42 -16.56
CA GLN A 278 -10.25 -12.49 -15.59
C GLN A 278 -9.58 -12.74 -14.24
N LEU A 279 -8.83 -11.76 -13.77
CA LEU A 279 -8.02 -11.86 -12.55
C LEU A 279 -8.77 -11.15 -11.41
N VAL A 280 -9.06 -11.89 -10.35
CA VAL A 280 -9.68 -11.37 -9.12
C VAL A 280 -8.61 -11.30 -8.04
N ALA A 281 -8.45 -10.13 -7.42
CA ALA A 281 -7.43 -9.93 -6.40
C ALA A 281 -7.58 -10.90 -5.19
N PRO A 282 -6.47 -11.35 -4.59
CA PRO A 282 -5.09 -11.17 -5.04
C PRO A 282 -4.72 -12.23 -6.10
N ALA A 283 -4.22 -11.77 -7.26
CA ALA A 283 -3.87 -12.66 -8.37
C ALA A 283 -2.71 -12.12 -9.20
N GLN A 284 -1.96 -13.02 -9.83
CA GLN A 284 -0.98 -12.68 -10.84
C GLN A 284 -1.09 -13.64 -12.02
N ALA A 285 -0.85 -13.14 -13.23
CA ALA A 285 -0.83 -13.97 -14.43
C ALA A 285 0.28 -13.52 -15.39
N THR A 286 0.85 -14.49 -16.08
CA THR A 286 1.88 -14.28 -17.10
C THR A 286 1.37 -14.76 -18.45
N PHE A 287 1.57 -13.92 -19.46
CA PHE A 287 1.17 -14.13 -20.84
C PHE A 287 2.37 -13.94 -21.77
N HIS A 288 2.36 -14.62 -22.91
CA HIS A 288 3.39 -14.51 -23.94
C HIS A 288 2.75 -14.13 -25.28
N ASP A 289 3.38 -13.20 -26.00
CA ASP A 289 2.92 -12.79 -27.33
C ASP A 289 2.88 -14.01 -28.28
N GLY A 290 1.89 -14.06 -29.17
CA GLY A 290 1.68 -15.18 -30.10
C GLY A 290 1.20 -16.52 -29.49
N GLU A 291 1.24 -16.72 -28.17
CA GLU A 291 0.87 -18.00 -27.54
C GLU A 291 -0.66 -18.16 -27.34
N PRO A 292 -1.27 -19.34 -27.57
CA PRO A 292 -2.70 -19.51 -27.35
C PRO A 292 -3.12 -19.25 -25.88
N PRO A 293 -4.35 -18.74 -25.66
CA PRO A 293 -4.76 -18.14 -24.39
C PRO A 293 -4.87 -19.13 -23.21
N ASP A 294 -4.99 -20.42 -23.49
CA ASP A 294 -5.04 -21.52 -22.53
C ASP A 294 -3.70 -21.77 -21.82
N ARG A 295 -2.61 -21.20 -22.31
CA ARG A 295 -1.26 -21.34 -21.70
C ARG A 295 -0.88 -20.25 -20.70
N ALA A 296 -1.78 -19.32 -20.41
CA ALA A 296 -1.54 -18.32 -19.37
C ALA A 296 -1.31 -19.01 -18.02
N THR A 297 -0.18 -18.73 -17.37
CA THR A 297 0.08 -19.24 -16.02
C THR A 297 -0.51 -18.28 -15.01
N ILE A 298 -1.59 -18.70 -14.34
CA ILE A 298 -2.26 -17.92 -13.30
C ILE A 298 -1.82 -18.47 -11.94
N ALA A 299 -1.24 -17.60 -11.11
CA ALA A 299 -0.91 -17.91 -9.73
C ALA A 299 -1.75 -17.06 -8.79
N HIS A 300 -2.24 -17.70 -7.74
CA HIS A 300 -2.95 -17.05 -6.64
C HIS A 300 -1.99 -16.95 -5.45
N GLY A 301 -1.87 -15.76 -4.86
CA GLY A 301 -0.93 -15.50 -3.79
C GLY A 301 -0.99 -14.03 -3.36
N PRO A 302 -0.48 -13.69 -2.16
CA PRO A 302 -0.54 -12.32 -1.67
C PRO A 302 0.23 -11.40 -2.64
N ALA A 303 -0.48 -10.46 -3.26
CA ALA A 303 0.17 -9.33 -3.91
C ALA A 303 0.85 -8.48 -2.82
N ASP A 304 2.08 -8.02 -3.05
CA ASP A 304 2.74 -7.09 -2.11
C ASP A 304 1.92 -5.79 -2.04
N PRO A 305 1.21 -5.51 -0.94
CA PRO A 305 0.32 -4.36 -0.85
C PRO A 305 1.10 -3.02 -0.86
N ALA A 306 2.39 -3.03 -0.47
CA ALA A 306 3.25 -1.84 -0.52
C ALA A 306 3.73 -1.54 -1.95
N ALA A 307 3.81 -2.55 -2.82
CA ALA A 307 4.27 -2.40 -4.19
C ALA A 307 3.30 -1.61 -5.10
N LEU A 308 2.07 -1.33 -4.66
CA LEU A 308 1.02 -0.70 -5.46
C LEU A 308 0.39 0.53 -4.79
N ALA A 309 1.05 1.08 -3.76
CA ALA A 309 0.61 2.28 -3.08
C ALA A 309 0.89 3.52 -3.93
N LEU A 310 -0.15 4.03 -4.59
CA LEU A 310 -0.12 5.32 -5.28
C LEU A 310 -0.70 6.42 -4.36
N TYR A 311 0.13 7.34 -3.89
CA TYR A 311 -0.28 8.55 -3.19
C TYR A 311 -0.97 9.50 -4.16
N VAL A 312 -2.24 9.76 -3.88
CA VAL A 312 -3.07 10.70 -4.63
C VAL A 312 -3.26 11.91 -3.75
N LEU A 313 -2.88 13.08 -4.25
CA LEU A 313 -3.08 14.32 -3.51
C LEU A 313 -4.57 14.58 -3.27
N PRO A 314 -4.96 14.99 -2.05
CA PRO A 314 -6.31 15.45 -1.78
C PRO A 314 -6.60 16.73 -2.58
N SER A 315 -7.85 16.91 -2.99
CA SER A 315 -8.29 18.10 -3.71
C SER A 315 -8.45 19.35 -2.82
N TRP A 316 -8.20 19.23 -1.52
CA TRP A 316 -8.45 20.27 -0.51
C TRP A 316 -7.15 20.57 0.25
N GLY A 317 -6.79 21.85 0.39
CA GLY A 317 -5.60 22.30 1.12
C GLY A 317 -4.42 22.68 0.24
N GLY A 318 -3.44 23.39 0.82
CA GLY A 318 -2.20 23.71 0.13
C GLY A 318 -1.32 22.48 -0.05
N THR A 319 -0.66 22.35 -1.20
CA THR A 319 0.36 21.32 -1.42
C THR A 319 1.74 21.85 -1.10
N SER A 320 2.63 20.94 -0.71
CA SER A 320 4.03 21.20 -0.44
C SER A 320 4.90 20.16 -1.16
N VAL A 321 6.21 20.39 -1.19
CA VAL A 321 7.18 19.45 -1.75
C VAL A 321 7.96 18.80 -0.62
N LEU A 322 7.92 17.48 -0.52
CA LEU A 322 8.82 16.70 0.31
C LEU A 322 9.95 16.15 -0.55
N ARG A 323 11.19 16.54 -0.24
CA ARG A 323 12.40 16.00 -0.87
C ARG A 323 13.02 14.94 0.02
N ILE A 324 13.22 13.74 -0.51
CA ILE A 324 14.04 12.70 0.10
C ILE A 324 15.40 12.74 -0.62
N PRO A 325 16.47 13.22 0.02
CA PRO A 325 17.80 13.19 -0.60
C PRO A 325 18.26 11.74 -0.82
N PRO A 326 19.27 11.49 -1.68
CA PRO A 326 19.86 10.16 -1.82
C PRO A 326 20.36 9.62 -0.47
N LEU A 327 20.06 8.35 -0.18
CA LEU A 327 20.45 7.67 1.05
C LEU A 327 21.23 6.39 0.72
N GLU A 328 22.55 6.42 0.87
CA GLU A 328 23.45 5.36 0.40
C GLU A 328 23.28 4.01 1.14
N SER A 329 22.86 4.03 2.41
CA SER A 329 22.72 2.84 3.26
C SER A 329 21.27 2.37 3.44
N VAL A 330 20.38 2.76 2.53
CA VAL A 330 18.94 2.49 2.61
C VAL A 330 18.48 1.69 1.41
N ARG A 331 17.74 0.61 1.67
CA ARG A 331 17.16 -0.25 0.64
C ARG A 331 16.00 0.45 -0.07
N ARG A 332 15.10 1.05 0.70
CA ARG A 332 13.98 1.86 0.22
C ARG A 332 13.48 2.82 1.29
N VAL A 333 12.81 3.87 0.87
CA VAL A 333 12.03 4.76 1.73
C VAL A 333 10.58 4.67 1.30
N GLU A 334 9.68 4.61 2.27
CA GLU A 334 8.26 4.77 2.06
C GLU A 334 7.78 6.08 2.66
N VAL A 335 6.90 6.78 1.95
CA VAL A 335 6.19 7.97 2.45
C VAL A 335 4.69 7.69 2.37
N ASP A 336 4.00 7.73 3.51
CA ASP A 336 2.59 7.35 3.65
C ASP A 336 2.27 5.98 2.99
N GLY A 337 3.21 5.03 3.13
CA GLY A 337 3.14 3.68 2.55
C GLY A 337 3.50 3.58 1.07
N MET A 338 3.84 4.69 0.38
CA MET A 338 4.32 4.68 -1.01
C MET A 338 5.85 4.52 -1.06
N ASP A 339 6.35 3.49 -1.77
CA ASP A 339 7.78 3.36 -2.07
C ASP A 339 8.27 4.48 -3.00
N VAL A 340 9.02 5.42 -2.43
CA VAL A 340 9.62 6.54 -3.15
C VAL A 340 11.05 6.23 -3.61
N GLY A 341 11.62 5.09 -3.19
CA GLY A 341 12.99 4.69 -3.46
C GLY A 341 14.02 5.26 -2.48
N SER A 342 15.30 4.99 -2.77
CA SER A 342 16.46 5.48 -2.00
C SER A 342 17.27 6.55 -2.74
N GLY A 343 16.86 6.94 -3.95
CA GLY A 343 17.48 8.01 -4.74
C GLY A 343 16.97 9.41 -4.35
N ASP A 344 17.43 10.45 -5.06
CA ASP A 344 16.89 11.81 -4.90
C ASP A 344 15.43 11.80 -5.38
N ALA A 345 14.49 11.84 -4.43
CA ALA A 345 13.06 11.79 -4.69
C ALA A 345 12.41 13.12 -4.32
N LEU A 346 11.58 13.63 -5.23
CA LEU A 346 10.72 14.79 -5.04
C LEU A 346 9.27 14.31 -5.08
N LEU A 347 8.58 14.48 -3.95
CA LEU A 347 7.18 14.11 -3.79
C LEU A 347 6.36 15.37 -3.52
N ARG A 348 5.27 15.54 -4.26
CA ARG A 348 4.23 16.49 -3.91
C ARG A 348 3.33 15.86 -2.85
N HIS A 349 3.18 16.55 -1.74
CA HIS A 349 2.50 16.04 -0.54
C HIS A 349 1.51 17.08 -0.01
N ALA A 350 0.43 16.65 0.63
CA ALA A 350 -0.53 17.56 1.25
C ALA A 350 0.07 18.16 2.53
N ARG A 351 -0.16 19.44 2.82
CA ARG A 351 0.36 19.99 4.08
C ARG A 351 -0.17 19.22 5.30
N GLY A 352 0.74 18.82 6.17
CA GLY A 352 0.44 18.00 7.34
C GLY A 352 1.62 17.09 7.70
N ASP A 353 1.35 16.09 8.51
CA ASP A 353 2.35 15.11 8.93
C ASP A 353 2.45 13.98 7.90
N ALA A 354 3.64 13.72 7.39
CA ALA A 354 3.95 12.57 6.55
C ALA A 354 4.55 11.45 7.40
N GLU A 355 4.03 10.23 7.27
CA GLU A 355 4.70 9.04 7.82
C GLU A 355 5.83 8.64 6.87
N VAL A 356 7.07 8.67 7.35
CA VAL A 356 8.24 8.21 6.59
C VAL A 356 8.79 6.94 7.24
N VAL A 357 8.90 5.88 6.44
CA VAL A 357 9.47 4.61 6.87
C VAL A 357 10.73 4.35 6.07
N VAL A 358 11.86 4.30 6.76
CA VAL A 358 13.17 4.02 6.16
C VAL A 358 13.48 2.55 6.38
N TYR A 359 13.76 1.82 5.30
CA TYR A 359 14.19 0.43 5.35
C TYR A 359 15.71 0.36 5.14
N PRO A 360 16.52 0.27 6.21
CA PRO A 360 17.97 0.17 6.07
C PRO A 360 18.37 -1.14 5.38
N LEU A 361 19.63 -1.21 4.92
CA LEU A 361 20.18 -2.47 4.39
C LEU A 361 20.19 -3.57 5.45
N GLU A 362 20.51 -3.20 6.70
CA GLU A 362 20.56 -4.05 7.89
C GLU A 362 19.76 -3.42 9.04
N GLY A 363 19.08 -4.24 9.86
CA GLY A 363 18.29 -3.79 11.01
C GLY A 363 16.79 -3.60 10.72
N ASP A 364 16.07 -3.12 11.73
CA ASP A 364 14.63 -2.92 11.67
C ASP A 364 14.25 -1.62 10.93
N PRO A 365 13.05 -1.55 10.30
CA PRO A 365 12.56 -0.33 9.68
C PRO A 365 12.42 0.82 10.67
N ILE A 366 12.90 2.01 10.30
CA ILE A 366 12.83 3.21 11.12
C ILE A 366 11.60 4.02 10.68
N ARG A 367 10.61 4.12 11.57
CA ARG A 367 9.38 4.92 11.36
C ARG A 367 9.54 6.30 11.98
N MET A 368 9.14 7.33 11.25
CA MET A 368 9.16 8.71 11.75
C MET A 368 8.07 9.55 11.12
N THR A 369 7.69 10.62 11.81
CA THR A 369 6.73 11.60 11.32
C THR A 369 7.47 12.86 10.91
N VAL A 370 7.22 13.32 9.69
CA VAL A 370 7.88 14.49 9.10
C VAL A 370 6.82 15.56 8.85
N PRO A 371 6.89 16.73 9.52
CA PRO A 371 5.95 17.81 9.28
C PRO A 371 6.24 18.46 7.92
N VAL A 372 5.25 18.41 7.02
CA VAL A 372 5.25 19.01 5.69
C VAL A 372 4.44 20.31 5.72
N ASP A 373 4.83 21.25 6.58
CA ASP A 373 4.09 22.49 6.85
C ASP A 373 4.55 23.69 6.01
N ARG A 374 5.78 23.63 5.46
CA ARG A 374 6.39 24.65 4.60
C ARG A 374 6.19 24.34 3.13
N THR A 375 6.50 25.31 2.26
CA THR A 375 6.42 25.16 0.79
C THR A 375 7.28 24.02 0.26
N SER A 376 8.45 23.81 0.86
CA SER A 376 9.34 22.69 0.58
C SER A 376 9.99 22.23 1.88
N VAL A 377 10.02 20.92 2.09
CA VAL A 377 10.62 20.25 3.24
C VAL A 377 11.59 19.20 2.71
N THR A 378 12.85 19.28 3.14
CA THR A 378 13.84 18.24 2.86
C THR A 378 13.89 17.30 4.05
N PHE A 379 13.58 16.04 3.81
CA PHE A 379 13.78 14.97 4.77
C PHE A 379 15.24 14.92 5.20
N LYS A 380 15.43 14.83 6.51
CA LYS A 380 16.72 14.57 7.10
C LYS A 380 16.60 13.24 7.80
N MET A 381 17.47 12.30 7.42
CA MET A 381 17.66 11.10 8.23
C MET A 381 17.98 11.59 9.66
N PRO A 382 17.31 11.05 10.69
CA PRO A 382 17.76 11.27 12.04
C PRO A 382 19.23 10.85 12.06
N GLU A 383 20.11 11.78 12.41
CA GLU A 383 21.48 11.43 12.73
C GLU A 383 21.37 10.30 13.75
N ALA A 384 21.91 9.12 13.43
CA ALA A 384 21.78 7.95 14.26
C ALA A 384 22.08 8.41 15.68
N ALA A 385 21.06 8.44 16.54
CA ALA A 385 21.21 8.92 17.90
C ALA A 385 22.47 8.22 18.41
N PRO A 386 23.50 8.95 18.86
CA PRO A 386 24.80 8.37 19.16
C PRO A 386 24.51 7.13 19.96
N ALA A 387 24.81 5.96 19.38
CA ALA A 387 24.42 4.68 19.94
C ALA A 387 24.73 4.80 21.42
N ALA A 388 23.68 4.76 22.27
CA ALA A 388 23.80 5.16 23.67
C ALA A 388 25.12 4.58 24.15
N PRO A 389 26.09 5.43 24.58
CA PRO A 389 27.50 5.04 24.71
C PRO A 389 27.46 3.69 25.39
N PRO A 390 28.04 2.62 24.80
CA PRO A 390 27.80 1.26 25.25
C PRO A 390 27.92 1.34 26.75
N THR A 391 26.80 1.16 27.47
CA THR A 391 26.80 1.30 28.91
C THR A 391 27.80 0.24 29.31
N ARG A 392 29.04 0.66 29.59
CA ARG A 392 30.09 -0.29 29.91
C ARG A 392 29.47 -1.09 31.03
N PRO A 393 29.38 -2.41 30.88
CA PRO A 393 29.16 -3.26 32.02
C PRO A 393 30.05 -2.81 33.18
N SER A 394 29.49 -2.01 34.09
CA SER A 394 30.03 -1.85 35.43
C SER A 394 29.63 -3.06 36.29
N GLY A 395 28.72 -3.88 35.73
CA GLY A 395 28.43 -5.24 36.12
C GLY A 395 29.70 -6.07 36.33
N ARG A 396 29.81 -6.70 37.49
CA ARG A 396 30.75 -7.78 37.77
C ARG A 396 29.96 -9.04 38.03
N ILE A 397 30.35 -10.11 37.36
CA ILE A 397 29.90 -11.47 37.63
C ILE A 397 31.16 -12.30 37.83
N ASP A 398 31.11 -13.23 38.79
CA ASP A 398 32.25 -14.10 39.05
C ASP A 398 32.55 -14.95 37.80
N ARG A 399 33.82 -14.97 37.41
CA ARG A 399 34.30 -15.78 36.29
C ARG A 399 34.04 -17.28 36.52
N ALA A 400 34.06 -17.74 37.78
CA ALA A 400 33.72 -19.11 38.13
C ALA A 400 32.23 -19.43 37.91
N ALA A 401 31.34 -18.47 38.16
CA ALA A 401 29.91 -18.61 37.89
C ALA A 401 29.63 -18.64 36.38
N ILE A 402 30.30 -17.79 35.59
CA ILE A 402 30.23 -17.85 34.12
C ILE A 402 30.72 -19.21 33.62
N SER A 403 31.90 -19.68 34.07
CA SER A 403 32.48 -20.93 33.56
C SER A 403 31.62 -22.14 33.91
N ALA A 404 31.03 -22.18 35.11
CA ALA A 404 30.09 -23.22 35.52
C ALA A 404 28.81 -23.23 34.65
N ALA A 405 28.19 -22.07 34.43
CA ALA A 405 27.01 -21.95 33.56
C ALA A 405 27.33 -22.38 32.11
N MET A 406 28.46 -21.90 31.57
CA MET A 406 28.90 -22.27 30.22
C MET A 406 29.20 -23.76 30.07
N ALA A 407 29.68 -24.44 31.12
CA ALA A 407 29.86 -25.89 31.11
C ALA A 407 28.53 -26.63 30.91
N GLY A 408 27.45 -26.16 31.56
CA GLY A 408 26.09 -26.70 31.37
C GLY A 408 25.52 -26.45 29.97
N TYR A 409 25.84 -25.29 29.37
CA TYR A 409 25.35 -24.93 28.03
C TYR A 409 26.13 -25.57 26.88
N ARG A 410 27.33 -26.07 27.13
CA ARG A 410 28.22 -26.65 26.12
C ARG A 410 27.56 -27.76 25.28
N GLN A 411 26.71 -28.59 25.89
CA GLN A 411 26.01 -29.66 25.15
C GLN A 411 24.95 -29.12 24.18
N GLN A 412 24.35 -27.96 24.45
CA GLN A 412 23.40 -27.34 23.51
C GLN A 412 24.11 -26.83 22.27
N VAL A 413 25.26 -26.18 22.48
CA VAL A 413 26.14 -25.70 21.40
C VAL A 413 26.69 -26.87 20.57
N GLN A 414 27.15 -27.94 21.22
CA GLN A 414 27.61 -29.15 20.53
C GLN A 414 26.51 -29.77 19.67
N ARG A 415 25.25 -29.80 20.13
CA ARG A 415 24.12 -30.31 19.36
C ARG A 415 23.85 -29.52 18.08
N CYS A 416 24.09 -28.20 18.08
CA CYS A 416 24.00 -27.39 16.86
C CYS A 416 25.06 -27.79 15.84
N TYR A 417 26.30 -27.97 16.28
CA TYR A 417 27.39 -28.44 15.42
C TYR A 417 27.17 -29.87 14.92
N ASP A 418 26.87 -30.84 15.80
CA ASP A 418 26.68 -32.24 15.44
C ASP A 418 25.54 -32.44 14.42
N ARG A 419 24.50 -31.61 14.51
CA ARG A 419 23.39 -31.61 13.53
C ARG A 419 23.88 -31.24 12.14
N ARG A 420 24.75 -30.25 12.04
CA ARG A 420 25.36 -29.83 10.77
C ARG A 420 26.40 -30.85 10.30
N LEU A 421 27.19 -31.41 11.22
CA LEU A 421 28.21 -32.42 10.92
C LEU A 421 27.63 -33.68 10.26
N LYS A 422 26.41 -34.10 10.62
CA LYS A 422 25.70 -35.19 9.94
C LYS A 422 25.46 -34.95 8.45
N ARG A 423 25.39 -33.69 8.03
CA ARG A 423 25.19 -33.28 6.62
C ARG A 423 26.51 -32.92 5.94
N VAL A 424 27.46 -32.38 6.69
CA VAL A 424 28.78 -31.96 6.22
C VAL A 424 29.87 -32.58 7.09
N PRO A 425 30.31 -33.81 6.79
CA PRO A 425 31.24 -34.57 7.65
C PRO A 425 32.63 -33.93 7.81
N THR A 426 33.01 -33.02 6.92
CA THR A 426 34.30 -32.32 6.93
C THR A 426 34.25 -30.97 7.65
N LEU A 427 33.10 -30.58 8.20
CA LEU A 427 32.88 -29.25 8.75
C LEU A 427 33.83 -28.95 9.91
N ARG A 428 34.62 -27.88 9.78
CA ARG A 428 35.42 -27.28 10.85
C ARG A 428 34.94 -25.85 11.03
N ASP A 429 34.75 -25.45 12.27
CA ASP A 429 34.22 -24.11 12.55
C ASP A 429 34.84 -23.53 13.82
N ARG A 430 35.06 -22.22 13.83
CA ARG A 430 35.55 -21.47 14.98
C ARG A 430 34.70 -20.23 15.12
N ILE A 431 34.01 -20.12 16.25
CA ILE A 431 33.09 -19.02 16.52
C ILE A 431 33.48 -18.32 17.81
N GLU A 432 33.25 -17.01 17.86
CA GLU A 432 33.35 -16.23 19.08
C GLU A 432 31.95 -15.70 19.43
N LEU A 433 31.32 -16.30 20.44
CA LEU A 433 30.00 -15.93 20.89
C LEU A 433 30.10 -14.79 21.90
N SER A 434 29.51 -13.64 21.58
CA SER A 434 29.40 -12.47 22.45
C SER A 434 27.97 -12.38 22.98
N ILE A 435 27.80 -12.54 24.30
CA ILE A 435 26.50 -12.47 24.98
C ILE A 435 26.47 -11.32 25.97
N THR A 436 25.34 -10.62 26.03
CA THR A 436 25.05 -9.61 27.06
C THR A 436 24.04 -10.18 28.04
N ILE A 437 24.44 -10.25 29.30
CA ILE A 437 23.66 -10.72 30.45
C ILE A 437 23.04 -9.49 31.11
N GLY A 438 21.72 -9.41 31.18
CA GLY A 438 20.97 -8.37 31.86
C GLY A 438 21.15 -8.40 33.39
N SER A 439 20.68 -7.36 34.07
CA SER A 439 20.76 -7.25 35.53
C SER A 439 19.97 -8.33 36.29
N ASP A 440 19.03 -8.99 35.62
CA ASP A 440 18.23 -10.13 36.11
C ASP A 440 18.89 -11.49 35.81
N GLY A 441 20.04 -11.50 35.12
CA GLY A 441 20.74 -12.71 34.71
C GLY A 441 20.27 -13.31 33.39
N ALA A 442 19.24 -12.76 32.72
CA ALA A 442 18.81 -13.23 31.42
C ALA A 442 19.73 -12.72 30.31
N VAL A 443 19.95 -13.51 29.26
CA VAL A 443 20.66 -13.01 28.06
C VAL A 443 19.74 -12.04 27.31
N THR A 444 20.14 -10.78 27.20
CA THR A 444 19.38 -9.72 26.50
C THR A 444 19.85 -9.50 25.07
N ASN A 445 21.06 -9.96 24.74
CA ASN A 445 21.60 -9.94 23.38
C ASN A 445 22.62 -11.07 23.19
N ALA A 446 22.60 -11.74 22.04
CA ALA A 446 23.60 -12.71 21.62
C ALA A 446 23.99 -12.43 20.16
N GLN A 447 25.31 -12.38 19.90
CA GLN A 447 25.86 -12.15 18.56
C GLN A 447 27.15 -12.96 18.38
N LEU A 448 27.46 -13.33 17.13
CA LEU A 448 28.74 -13.92 16.79
C LEU A 448 29.70 -12.84 16.29
N ARG A 449 30.96 -12.94 16.70
CA ARG A 449 32.06 -12.09 16.24
C ARG A 449 32.94 -12.87 15.27
N GLY A 450 33.49 -12.17 14.28
CA GLY A 450 34.33 -12.75 13.22
C GLY A 450 33.53 -13.19 11.99
N SER A 451 34.25 -13.59 10.94
CA SER A 451 33.73 -14.06 9.66
C SER A 451 34.20 -15.49 9.36
N GLY A 452 33.49 -16.20 8.48
CA GLY A 452 33.88 -17.55 8.04
C GLY A 452 33.27 -18.73 8.82
N HIS A 453 32.23 -18.48 9.62
CA HIS A 453 31.45 -19.53 10.30
C HIS A 453 30.28 -20.04 9.45
N ASP A 454 29.84 -21.28 9.67
CA ASP A 454 28.70 -21.85 8.94
C ASP A 454 27.38 -21.21 9.42
N ALA A 455 26.60 -20.68 8.46
CA ALA A 455 25.39 -19.91 8.76
C ALA A 455 24.31 -20.70 9.51
N GLU A 456 24.16 -22.01 9.24
CA GLU A 456 23.16 -22.85 9.92
C GLU A 456 23.57 -23.17 11.37
N VAL A 457 24.88 -23.39 11.60
CA VAL A 457 25.43 -23.56 12.94
C VAL A 457 25.29 -22.27 13.74
N ALA A 458 25.63 -21.14 13.12
CA ALA A 458 25.52 -19.81 13.72
C ALA A 458 24.09 -19.49 14.19
N GLU A 459 23.11 -19.65 13.30
CA GLU A 459 21.70 -19.36 13.61
C GLU A 459 21.16 -20.26 14.74
N CYS A 460 21.53 -21.54 14.74
CA CYS A 460 21.15 -22.48 15.80
C CYS A 460 21.71 -22.05 17.17
N ILE A 461 22.99 -21.66 17.21
CA ILE A 461 23.68 -21.25 18.44
C ILE A 461 23.09 -19.96 19.00
N LEU A 462 22.84 -18.96 18.16
CA LEU A 462 22.20 -17.71 18.59
C LEU A 462 20.80 -17.96 19.17
N ARG A 463 20.03 -18.87 18.57
CA ARG A 463 18.68 -19.23 19.04
C ARG A 463 18.67 -19.85 20.42
N VAL A 464 19.63 -20.72 20.74
CA VAL A 464 19.74 -21.32 22.08
C VAL A 464 20.36 -20.35 23.09
N ALA A 465 21.36 -19.56 22.68
CA ALA A 465 22.06 -18.60 23.54
C ALA A 465 21.13 -17.50 24.08
N ASN A 466 20.20 -17.01 23.25
CA ASN A 466 19.19 -16.03 23.67
C ASN A 466 18.22 -16.54 24.76
N ARG A 467 18.23 -17.84 25.08
CA ARG A 467 17.40 -18.46 26.13
C ARG A 467 18.19 -18.82 27.38
N TRP A 468 19.49 -18.55 27.41
CA TRP A 468 20.32 -18.87 28.56
C TRP A 468 20.09 -17.87 29.70
N THR A 469 20.28 -18.37 30.91
CA THR A 469 20.23 -17.57 32.14
C THR A 469 21.52 -17.78 32.92
N PHE A 470 21.97 -16.73 33.56
CA PHE A 470 23.16 -16.68 34.38
C PHE A 470 22.78 -16.16 35.76
N GLN A 471 23.70 -16.27 36.71
CA GLN A 471 23.54 -15.55 37.96
C GLN A 471 23.46 -14.04 37.68
N ALA A 472 22.55 -13.36 38.36
CA ALA A 472 22.37 -11.91 38.22
C ALA A 472 23.71 -11.18 38.52
N PRO A 473 24.22 -10.37 37.57
CA PRO A 473 25.46 -9.63 37.74
C PRO A 473 25.31 -8.47 38.74
N GLN A 474 26.36 -8.16 39.50
CA GLN A 474 26.38 -7.04 40.45
C GLN A 474 26.76 -5.75 39.74
N GLY A 475 25.91 -4.71 39.78
CA GLY A 475 26.26 -3.37 39.25
C GLY A 475 25.89 -3.13 37.79
N GLY A 476 25.08 -4.01 37.16
CA GLY A 476 24.52 -3.80 35.83
C GLY A 476 24.78 -4.95 34.86
N ALA A 477 24.34 -4.81 33.61
CA ALA A 477 24.49 -5.83 32.58
C ALA A 477 25.98 -6.14 32.30
N VAL A 478 26.31 -7.38 31.91
CA VAL A 478 27.67 -7.84 31.60
C VAL A 478 27.77 -8.48 30.23
N THR A 479 28.77 -8.08 29.44
CA THR A 479 29.09 -8.73 28.17
C THR A 479 30.22 -9.74 28.34
N VAL A 480 30.00 -10.97 27.90
CA VAL A 480 30.97 -12.08 27.95
C VAL A 480 31.21 -12.59 26.53
N ASN A 481 32.48 -12.78 26.19
CA ASN A 481 32.89 -13.39 24.93
C ASN A 481 33.42 -14.80 25.19
N VAL A 482 32.83 -15.80 24.53
CA VAL A 482 33.19 -17.21 24.67
C VAL A 482 33.59 -17.79 23.31
N PRO A 483 34.85 -18.21 23.14
CA PRO A 483 35.27 -18.89 21.93
C PRO A 483 34.84 -20.36 21.95
N PHE A 484 34.34 -20.86 20.81
CA PHE A 484 34.15 -22.28 20.54
C PHE A 484 34.94 -22.69 19.31
N SER A 485 35.57 -23.87 19.38
CA SER A 485 36.23 -24.52 18.25
C SER A 485 35.61 -25.90 18.04
N PHE A 486 35.28 -26.19 16.79
CA PHE A 486 34.69 -27.45 16.39
C PHE A 486 35.54 -28.12 15.31
N ALA A 487 35.75 -29.42 15.49
CA ALA A 487 36.44 -30.27 14.54
C ALA A 487 35.76 -31.65 14.50
N PRO A 488 35.73 -32.31 13.33
CA PRO A 488 35.25 -33.67 13.23
C PRO A 488 36.15 -34.59 14.06
N ARG A 489 35.55 -35.52 14.81
CA ARG A 489 36.32 -36.56 15.49
C ARG A 489 36.86 -37.50 14.42
N GLY A 490 38.18 -37.53 14.23
CA GLY A 490 38.83 -38.44 13.30
C GLY A 490 38.60 -39.89 13.73
N HIS A 491 38.14 -40.71 12.79
CA HIS A 491 38.37 -42.15 12.84
C HIS A 491 39.87 -42.34 12.51
N GLU A 492 40.69 -42.65 13.50
CA GLU A 492 42.01 -43.25 13.24
C GLU A 492 41.77 -44.57 12.50
N ALA A 493 42.04 -44.58 11.20
CA ALA A 493 42.20 -45.81 10.44
C ALA A 493 43.54 -46.42 10.85
N GLN A 494 43.47 -47.53 11.60
CA GLN A 494 44.58 -48.44 11.82
C GLN A 494 45.02 -49.00 10.46
N GLY A 495 46.23 -48.66 10.02
CA GLY A 495 46.87 -49.27 8.83
C GLY A 495 47.43 -50.65 9.14
N ASP A 496 47.51 -51.47 8.08
CA ASP A 496 48.03 -52.84 7.97
C ASP A 496 49.27 -53.18 8.80
#